data_AF-A0A2T2VRU4-F1
#
_entry.id   AF-A0A2T2VRU4-F1
#
_cell.length_a   1.000
_cell.length_b   1.000
_cell.length_c   1.000
_cell.angle_alpha   90.00
_cell.angle_beta   90.00
_cell.angle_gamma   90.00
#
_symmetry.space_group_name_H-M   'P 1'
#
loop_
_entity.id
_entity.type
_entity.pdbx_description
1 polymer ?
#
loop_
_entity_poly.entity_id
_entity_poly.type
_entity_poly.pdbx_seq_one_letter_code
_entity_poly.pdbx_strand_id
1 'polypeptide(L)'
;ACGAIKGACDHARLGNLTALINKLEPAVEAVDSPVEADLRNSSNIDFVNAVAAKNVLMTIDNIRNQSPILKEMEADGAIKIVGGMYDIATGNVNFYE
;
A
#
# COMPACT_ATOMS: atom_id res chain seq x y z
N ALA A 1 -9.01 3.88 8.00
CA ALA A 1 -7.54 3.88 7.85
C ALA A 1 -6.96 2.54 8.31
N CYS A 2 -6.01 1.98 7.56
CA CYS A 2 -5.43 0.64 7.81
C CYS A 2 -4.43 0.65 8.97
N GLY A 3 -4.62 -0.23 9.97
CA GLY A 3 -3.79 -0.26 11.18
C GLY A 3 -2.31 -0.62 10.94
N ALA A 4 -2.03 -1.56 10.04
CA ALA A 4 -0.64 -1.92 9.71
C ALA A 4 0.10 -0.77 9.00
N ILE A 5 -0.60 -0.05 8.11
CA ILE A 5 -0.04 1.14 7.45
C ILE A 5 0.24 2.25 8.47
N LYS A 6 -0.66 2.46 9.44
CA LYS A 6 -0.40 3.38 10.57
C LYS A 6 0.88 3.00 11.32
N GLY A 7 1.02 1.71 11.66
CA GLY A 7 2.21 1.20 12.32
C GLY A 7 3.49 1.43 11.50
N ALA A 8 3.41 1.32 10.18
CA ALA A 8 4.52 1.62 9.28
C ALA A 8 4.86 3.12 9.23
N CYS A 9 3.85 4.00 9.16
CA CYS A 9 4.04 5.46 9.20
C CYS A 9 4.68 5.92 10.51
N ASP A 10 4.42 5.22 11.62
CA ASP A 10 5.02 5.53 12.94
C ASP A 10 6.33 4.78 13.20
N HIS A 11 6.84 4.01 12.24
CA HIS A 11 7.99 3.11 12.42
C HIS A 11 7.86 2.22 13.66
N ALA A 12 6.65 1.75 13.95
CA ALA A 12 6.35 0.96 15.13
C ALA A 12 7.17 -0.36 15.14
N ARG A 13 7.75 -0.69 16.28
CA ARG A 13 8.53 -1.91 16.51
C ARG A 13 7.81 -2.80 17.51
N LEU A 14 6.91 -3.64 16.99
CA LEU A 14 5.92 -4.41 17.76
C LEU A 14 6.28 -5.91 17.79
N GLY A 15 7.52 -6.23 18.17
CA GLY A 15 7.99 -7.62 18.29
C GLY A 15 7.80 -8.41 17.01
N ASN A 16 7.00 -9.47 17.05
CA ASN A 16 6.71 -10.36 15.92
C ASN A 16 6.09 -9.64 14.70
N LEU A 17 5.43 -8.49 14.92
CA LEU A 17 4.82 -7.73 13.82
C LEU A 17 5.82 -6.85 13.07
N THR A 18 7.02 -6.62 13.64
CA THR A 18 8.04 -5.74 13.04
C THR A 18 8.41 -6.15 11.62
N ALA A 19 8.52 -7.46 11.36
CA ALA A 19 8.85 -7.96 10.02
C ALA A 19 7.77 -7.63 8.97
N LEU A 20 6.50 -7.60 9.38
CA LEU A 20 5.40 -7.17 8.51
C LEU A 20 5.41 -5.66 8.30
N ILE A 21 5.65 -4.89 9.37
CA ILE A 21 5.72 -3.43 9.30
C ILE A 21 6.85 -2.98 8.35
N ASN A 22 8.04 -3.60 8.44
CA ASN A 22 9.17 -3.27 7.57
C ASN A 22 8.88 -3.48 6.08
N LYS A 23 7.98 -4.42 5.72
CA LYS A 23 7.58 -4.62 4.31
C LYS A 23 6.75 -3.47 3.75
N LEU A 24 6.16 -2.65 4.61
CA LEU A 24 5.31 -1.52 4.25
C LEU A 24 6.08 -0.19 4.21
N GLU A 25 7.25 -0.11 4.86
CA GLU A 25 8.09 1.10 4.88
C GLU A 25 8.46 1.62 3.47
N PRO A 26 8.75 0.77 2.46
CA PRO A 26 8.99 1.26 1.09
C PRO A 26 7.81 2.06 0.51
N ALA A 27 6.56 1.73 0.88
CA ALA A 27 5.40 2.49 0.46
C ALA A 27 5.28 3.82 1.22
N VAL A 28 5.74 3.89 2.47
CA VAL A 28 5.81 5.13 3.27
C VAL A 28 6.81 6.10 2.63
N GLU A 29 7.97 5.59 2.21
CA GLU A 29 9.03 6.38 1.56
C GLU A 29 8.62 6.86 0.17
N ALA A 30 7.87 6.04 -0.58
CA ALA A 30 7.47 6.34 -1.96
C ALA A 30 6.29 7.33 -2.10
N VAL A 31 5.76 7.86 -0.99
CA VAL A 31 4.77 8.94 -0.98
C VAL A 31 5.50 10.27 -0.76
N ASP A 32 5.45 11.19 -1.72
CA ASP A 32 6.25 12.43 -1.65
C ASP A 32 5.62 13.54 -0.77
N SER A 33 4.30 13.46 -0.52
CA SER A 33 3.54 14.50 0.20
C SER A 33 2.81 13.94 1.42
N PRO A 34 2.82 14.65 2.58
CA PRO A 34 3.51 15.92 2.83
C PRO A 34 5.03 15.73 2.91
N VAL A 35 5.76 16.83 2.69
CA VAL A 35 7.24 16.84 2.75
C VAL A 35 7.71 16.97 4.20
N GLU A 36 6.92 17.67 5.03
CA GLU A 36 7.19 17.89 6.43
C GLU A 36 7.14 16.58 7.22
N ALA A 37 8.27 16.19 7.81
CA ALA A 37 8.42 14.93 8.54
C ALA A 37 7.39 14.78 9.68
N ASP A 38 7.08 15.87 10.39
CA ASP A 38 6.12 15.87 11.51
C ASP A 38 4.67 15.60 11.07
N LEU A 39 4.38 15.68 9.77
CA LEU A 39 3.06 15.35 9.20
C LEU A 39 3.01 13.94 8.61
N ARG A 40 4.14 13.22 8.55
CA ARG A 40 4.25 11.88 7.94
C ARG A 40 4.13 10.77 8.99
N ASN A 41 3.04 10.78 9.76
CA ASN A 41 2.77 9.81 10.82
C ASN A 41 1.29 9.42 10.88
N SER A 42 0.93 8.50 11.78
CA SER A 42 -0.41 7.90 11.86
C SER A 42 -1.54 8.85 12.29
N SER A 43 -1.21 10.04 12.81
CA SER A 43 -2.19 11.07 13.14
C SER A 43 -2.72 11.77 11.88
N ASN A 44 -1.93 11.80 10.80
CA ASN A 44 -2.33 12.33 9.51
C ASN A 44 -3.00 11.24 8.66
N ILE A 45 -4.33 11.19 8.71
CA ILE A 45 -5.12 10.16 8.03
C ILE A 45 -4.97 10.23 6.51
N ASP A 46 -4.82 11.42 5.94
CA ASP A 46 -4.65 11.60 4.50
C ASP A 46 -3.32 11.00 4.03
N PHE A 47 -2.24 11.25 4.79
CA PHE A 47 -0.95 10.60 4.54
C PHE A 47 -1.06 9.07 4.66
N VAL A 48 -1.68 8.55 5.73
CA VAL A 48 -1.87 7.10 5.92
C VAL A 48 -2.65 6.48 4.75
N ASN A 49 -3.70 7.15 4.26
CA ASN A 49 -4.50 6.67 3.13
C ASN A 49 -3.69 6.73 1.83
N ALA A 50 -2.88 7.77 1.62
CA ALA A 50 -1.97 7.87 0.47
C ALA A 50 -0.92 6.75 0.47
N VAL A 51 -0.33 6.44 1.63
CA VAL A 51 0.59 5.31 1.80
C VAL A 51 -0.11 3.98 1.52
N ALA A 52 -1.35 3.81 2.00
CA ALA A 52 -2.12 2.60 1.72
C ALA A 52 -2.39 2.41 0.22
N ALA A 53 -2.78 3.48 -0.48
CA ALA A 53 -2.97 3.46 -1.94
C ALA A 53 -1.65 3.16 -2.67
N LYS A 54 -0.54 3.80 -2.25
CA LYS A 54 0.79 3.56 -2.82
C LYS A 54 1.23 2.12 -2.63
N ASN A 55 0.98 1.53 -1.46
CA ASN A 55 1.25 0.12 -1.19
C ASN A 55 0.46 -0.81 -2.12
N VAL A 56 -0.81 -0.52 -2.43
CA VAL A 56 -1.59 -1.29 -3.40
C VAL A 56 -0.93 -1.24 -4.78
N LEU A 57 -0.58 -0.04 -5.28
CA LEU A 57 0.07 0.13 -6.58
C LEU A 57 1.41 -0.63 -6.66
N MET A 58 2.26 -0.47 -5.63
CA MET A 58 3.53 -1.20 -5.55
C MET A 58 3.33 -2.71 -5.47
N THR A 59 2.26 -3.19 -4.83
CA THR A 59 1.92 -4.61 -4.78
C THR A 59 1.57 -5.16 -6.16
N ILE A 60 0.80 -4.41 -6.96
CA ILE A 60 0.48 -4.78 -8.33
C ILE A 60 1.77 -4.89 -9.16
N ASP A 61 2.64 -3.89 -9.07
CA ASP A 61 3.93 -3.90 -9.78
C ASP A 61 4.81 -5.08 -9.32
N ASN A 62 4.84 -5.36 -8.02
CA ASN A 62 5.58 -6.49 -7.47
C ASN A 62 5.03 -7.83 -7.98
N ILE A 63 3.71 -8.01 -8.07
CA ILE A 63 3.11 -9.23 -8.63
C ILE A 63 3.59 -9.43 -10.07
N ARG A 64 3.54 -8.38 -10.91
CA ARG A 64 4.01 -8.43 -12.30
C ARG A 64 5.51 -8.71 -12.41
N ASN A 65 6.31 -8.12 -11.53
CA ASN A 65 7.77 -8.26 -11.56
C ASN A 65 8.27 -9.59 -11.01
N GLN A 66 7.56 -10.16 -10.02
CA GLN A 66 8.00 -11.37 -9.31
C GLN A 66 7.29 -12.64 -9.78
N SER A 67 6.20 -12.53 -10.54
CA SER A 67 5.46 -13.68 -11.08
C SER A 67 5.40 -13.62 -12.61
N PRO A 68 6.39 -14.22 -13.31
CA PRO A 68 6.39 -14.30 -14.77
C PRO A 68 5.13 -14.95 -15.33
N ILE A 69 4.60 -15.97 -14.64
CA ILE A 69 3.39 -16.70 -15.04
C ILE A 69 2.17 -15.76 -15.02
N LEU A 70 1.97 -15.01 -13.94
CA LEU A 70 0.82 -14.10 -13.85
C LEU A 70 0.96 -12.94 -14.84
N LYS A 71 2.19 -12.46 -15.08
CA LYS A 71 2.46 -11.44 -16.07
C LYS A 71 2.13 -11.91 -17.49
N GLU A 72 2.52 -13.13 -17.85
CA GLU A 72 2.19 -13.75 -19.15
C GLU A 72 0.67 -13.92 -19.29
N MET A 73 0.00 -14.47 -18.27
CA MET A 73 -1.46 -14.61 -18.27
C MET A 73 -2.21 -13.27 -18.38
N GLU A 74 -1.70 -12.20 -17.76
CA GLU A 74 -2.26 -10.84 -17.90
C GLU A 74 -2.02 -10.28 -19.31
N ALA A 75 -0.81 -10.45 -19.88
CA ALA A 75 -0.47 -10.01 -21.22
C ALA A 75 -1.28 -10.71 -22.32
N ASP A 76 -1.58 -12.00 -22.13
CA ASP A 76 -2.43 -12.81 -23.00
C ASP A 76 -3.92 -12.51 -22.83
N GLY A 77 -4.29 -11.65 -21.87
CA GLY A 77 -5.67 -11.28 -21.57
C GLY A 77 -6.47 -12.38 -20.86
N ALA A 78 -5.82 -13.45 -20.39
CA ALA A 78 -6.47 -14.52 -19.65
C ALA A 78 -6.93 -14.07 -18.26
N ILE A 79 -6.22 -13.12 -17.64
CA ILE A 79 -6.58 -12.47 -16.38
C ILE A 79 -6.35 -10.95 -16.45
N LYS A 80 -6.85 -10.21 -15.47
CA LYS A 80 -6.50 -8.80 -15.20
C LYS A 80 -6.04 -8.65 -13.76
N ILE A 81 -5.03 -7.83 -13.51
CA ILE A 81 -4.60 -7.46 -12.15
C ILE A 81 -5.02 -6.02 -11.89
N VAL A 82 -5.95 -5.82 -10.96
CA VAL A 82 -6.54 -4.50 -10.64
C VAL A 82 -6.39 -4.23 -9.15
N GLY A 83 -5.93 -3.03 -8.80
CA GLY A 83 -5.87 -2.58 -7.42
C GLY A 83 -7.23 -2.20 -6.89
N GLY A 84 -7.47 -2.40 -5.60
CA GLY A 84 -8.71 -1.96 -4.96
C GLY A 84 -8.45 -1.40 -3.58
N MET A 85 -9.04 -0.24 -3.28
CA MET A 85 -9.07 0.34 -1.95
C MET A 85 -10.50 0.40 -1.45
N TYR A 86 -10.77 -0.33 -0.36
CA TYR A 86 -12.05 -0.38 0.31
C TYR A 86 -12.17 0.74 1.35
N ASP A 87 -13.24 1.52 1.24
CA ASP A 87 -13.61 2.53 2.24
C ASP A 87 -14.57 1.91 3.27
N ILE A 88 -14.10 1.78 4.51
CA ILE A 88 -14.85 1.17 5.61
C ILE A 88 -16.09 2.00 5.99
N ALA A 89 -16.05 3.33 5.81
CA ALA A 89 -17.16 4.19 6.21
C ALA A 89 -18.31 4.14 5.21
N THR A 90 -18.00 4.03 3.91
CA THR A 90 -19.00 4.06 2.84
C THR A 90 -19.34 2.68 2.28
N GLY A 91 -18.46 1.69 2.46
CA GLY A 91 -18.57 0.37 1.84
C GLY A 91 -18.17 0.33 0.36
N ASN A 92 -17.70 1.45 -0.19
CA ASN A 92 -17.31 1.52 -1.59
C ASN A 92 -15.89 0.99 -1.83
N VAL A 93 -15.65 0.50 -3.04
CA VAL A 93 -14.31 0.13 -3.52
C VAL A 93 -13.89 1.10 -4.61
N ASN A 94 -12.75 1.75 -4.43
CA ASN A 94 -12.08 2.53 -5.46
C ASN A 94 -11.07 1.63 -6.17
N PHE A 95 -11.27 1.38 -7.46
CA PHE A 95 -10.38 0.55 -8.26
C PHE A 95 -9.26 1.39 -8.88
N TYR A 96 -8.06 0.81 -8.95
CA TYR A 96 -6.90 1.37 -9.64
C TYR A 96 -6.60 0.49 -10.85
N GLU A 97 -6.74 1.07 -12.05
CA GLU A 97 -6.52 0.42 -13.34
C GLU A 97 -5.14 0.72 -13.92
#